data_AF-A0A7Y4VLT3-F1
#
_entry.id   AF-A0A7Y4VLT3-F1
#
_cell.length_a   1.000
_cell.length_b   1.000
_cell.length_c   1.000
_cell.angle_alpha   90.00
_cell.angle_beta   90.00
_cell.angle_gamma   90.00
#
_symmetry.space_group_name_H-M   'P 1'
#
loop_
_entity.id
_entity.type
_entity.pdbx_description
1 polymer ?
#
loop_
_entity_poly.entity_id
_entity_poly.type
_entity_poly.pdbx_seq_one_letter_code
_entity_poly.pdbx_strand_id
1 'polypeptide(L)'
;MLFAAIIAYLLFTILIGYWASRRVKTSGDFLLAGRSLPILLSSSALFATWFGSETVFGASSEFLKGGLYSVIEDPFGAALCLVLFGLFFARKLYRMNLLTLGDFFQARFGKRTELVASIFLAPPYVGYIAAQLVAMGLILNVVVGLEVWEGVLISSVVVTFYTYIGGMWAISITDFIQSIIIIAGLLALAIILVAKAGGIAPILSEVHPTTFRFLPSWNFKEIMLYLAAWSVLGLGSIPSQD
;
A
#
# COMPACT_ATOMS: atom_id res chain seq x y z
N MET A 1 -23.01 16.59 2.89
CA MET A 1 -23.17 15.27 2.23
C MET A 1 -21.88 14.47 2.25
N LEU A 2 -20.74 15.00 1.77
CA LEU A 2 -19.47 14.26 1.72
C LEU A 2 -18.93 13.87 3.11
N PHE A 3 -18.94 14.79 4.07
CA PHE A 3 -18.53 14.50 5.46
C PHE A 3 -19.35 13.38 6.11
N ALA A 4 -20.67 13.36 5.91
CA ALA A 4 -21.54 12.30 6.41
C ALA A 4 -21.22 10.94 5.77
N ALA A 5 -20.88 10.92 4.47
CA ALA A 5 -20.45 9.69 3.79
C ALA A 5 -19.12 9.16 4.36
N ILE A 6 -18.17 10.04 4.68
CA ILE A 6 -16.91 9.66 5.33
C ILE A 6 -17.17 9.07 6.72
N ILE A 7 -18.01 9.72 7.54
CA ILE A 7 -18.37 9.18 8.85
C ILE A 7 -19.04 7.82 8.71
N ALA A 8 -19.99 7.67 7.77
CA ALA A 8 -20.65 6.40 7.53
C ALA A 8 -19.66 5.31 7.11
N TYR A 9 -18.70 5.62 6.24
CA TYR A 9 -17.63 4.72 5.84
C TYR A 9 -16.73 4.33 7.01
N LEU A 10 -16.28 5.29 7.84
CA LEU A 10 -15.45 5.02 9.01
C LEU A 10 -16.18 4.17 10.06
N LEU A 11 -17.46 4.45 10.31
CA LEU A 11 -18.28 3.62 11.21
C LEU A 11 -18.45 2.21 10.65
N PHE A 12 -18.70 2.08 9.35
CA PHE A 12 -18.82 0.79 8.69
C PHE A 12 -17.53 -0.04 8.80
N THR A 13 -16.35 0.57 8.57
CA THR A 13 -15.06 -0.12 8.70
C THR A 13 -14.77 -0.52 10.14
N ILE A 14 -15.03 0.36 11.11
CA ILE A 14 -14.87 0.06 12.54
C ILE A 14 -15.80 -1.10 12.96
N LEU A 15 -17.06 -1.10 12.52
CA LEU A 15 -18.03 -2.15 12.85
C LEU A 15 -17.61 -3.52 12.28
N ILE A 16 -17.13 -3.54 11.04
CA ILE A 16 -16.60 -4.78 10.43
C ILE A 16 -15.35 -5.25 11.16
N GLY A 17 -14.42 -4.34 11.43
CA GLY A 17 -13.20 -4.64 12.16
C GLY A 17 -13.48 -5.20 13.55
N TYR A 18 -14.41 -4.59 14.28
CA TYR A 18 -14.87 -5.08 15.59
C TYR A 18 -15.57 -6.44 15.48
N TRP A 19 -16.43 -6.64 14.48
CA TRP A 19 -17.07 -7.95 14.28
C TRP A 19 -16.04 -9.04 14.00
N ALA A 20 -15.02 -8.72 13.20
CA ALA A 20 -13.94 -9.62 12.82
C ALA A 20 -12.95 -9.89 13.96
N SER A 21 -12.68 -8.91 14.83
CA SER A 21 -11.78 -9.07 15.97
C SER A 21 -12.26 -10.13 16.96
N ARG A 22 -13.56 -10.42 17.01
CA ARG A 22 -14.12 -11.52 17.81
C ARG A 22 -13.60 -12.91 17.41
N ARG A 23 -12.92 -13.04 16.26
CA ARG A 23 -12.23 -14.27 15.83
C ARG A 23 -10.84 -14.42 16.45
N VAL A 24 -10.27 -13.35 17.00
CA VAL A 24 -8.94 -13.35 17.59
C VAL A 24 -9.03 -13.82 19.03
N LYS A 25 -8.47 -14.99 19.33
CA LYS A 25 -8.48 -15.58 20.67
C LYS A 25 -7.08 -15.79 21.25
N THR A 26 -6.08 -15.88 20.39
CA THR A 26 -4.69 -16.12 20.74
C THR A 26 -3.78 -15.09 20.08
N SER A 27 -2.53 -14.97 20.58
CA SER A 27 -1.52 -14.12 19.93
C SER A 27 -1.21 -14.57 18.49
N GLY A 28 -1.32 -15.87 18.20
CA GLY A 28 -1.16 -16.40 16.84
C GLY A 28 -2.31 -15.98 15.91
N ASP A 29 -3.53 -15.87 16.43
CA ASP A 29 -4.66 -15.31 15.67
C ASP A 29 -4.50 -13.81 15.45
N PHE A 30 -3.96 -13.11 16.45
CA PHE A 30 -3.73 -11.67 16.37
C PHE A 30 -2.71 -11.32 15.29
N LEU A 31 -1.58 -12.04 15.26
CA LEU A 31 -0.47 -11.75 14.34
C LEU A 31 -0.64 -12.38 12.96
N LEU A 32 -1.15 -13.62 12.88
CA LEU A 32 -1.15 -14.41 11.64
C LEU A 32 -2.54 -14.91 11.22
N ALA A 33 -3.61 -14.51 11.92
CA ALA A 33 -4.95 -15.05 11.70
C ALA A 33 -4.98 -16.60 11.71
N GLY A 34 -4.14 -17.20 12.58
CA GLY A 34 -3.99 -18.65 12.68
C GLY A 34 -3.50 -19.32 11.39
N ARG A 35 -2.88 -18.55 10.47
CA ARG A 35 -2.45 -19.00 9.14
C ARG A 35 -3.57 -19.60 8.29
N SER A 36 -4.80 -19.12 8.52
CA SER A 36 -6.02 -19.66 7.92
C SER A 36 -6.73 -18.67 7.00
N LEU A 37 -6.06 -17.57 6.64
CA LEU A 37 -6.61 -16.59 5.71
C LEU A 37 -6.82 -17.23 4.33
N PRO A 38 -8.04 -17.14 3.77
CA PRO A 38 -8.29 -17.47 2.38
C PRO A 38 -7.46 -16.60 1.44
N ILE A 39 -7.10 -17.15 0.28
CA ILE A 39 -6.24 -16.48 -0.70
C ILE A 39 -6.74 -15.08 -1.08
N LEU A 40 -8.06 -14.89 -1.20
CA LEU A 40 -8.63 -13.59 -1.55
C LEU A 40 -8.37 -12.53 -0.48
N LEU A 41 -8.51 -12.89 0.81
CA LEU A 41 -8.24 -11.96 1.92
C LEU A 41 -6.74 -11.67 2.05
N SER A 42 -5.88 -12.68 1.86
CA SER A 42 -4.44 -12.46 1.90
C SER A 42 -3.95 -11.60 0.72
N SER A 43 -4.49 -11.84 -0.49
CA SER A 43 -4.11 -11.07 -1.67
C SER A 43 -4.62 -9.64 -1.60
N SER A 44 -5.81 -9.40 -1.06
CA SER A 44 -6.31 -8.03 -0.86
C SER A 44 -5.55 -7.30 0.24
N ALA A 45 -5.15 -7.97 1.31
CA ALA A 45 -4.31 -7.37 2.35
C ALA A 45 -2.96 -6.96 1.75
N LEU A 46 -2.30 -7.83 0.99
CA LEU A 46 -1.07 -7.50 0.27
C LEU A 46 -1.26 -6.32 -0.69
N PHE A 47 -2.35 -6.30 -1.45
CA PHE A 47 -2.67 -5.16 -2.31
C PHE A 47 -2.87 -3.87 -1.50
N ALA A 48 -3.65 -3.91 -0.42
CA ALA A 48 -3.94 -2.73 0.41
C ALA A 48 -2.69 -2.18 1.11
N THR A 49 -1.78 -3.04 1.55
CA THR A 49 -0.49 -2.63 2.12
C THR A 49 0.35 -1.85 1.11
N TRP A 50 0.38 -2.28 -0.15
CA TRP A 50 1.17 -1.60 -1.18
C TRP A 50 0.43 -0.41 -1.82
N PHE A 51 -0.91 -0.44 -1.83
CA PHE A 51 -1.74 0.60 -2.42
C PHE A 51 -2.02 1.74 -1.43
N GLY A 52 -1.00 2.58 -1.22
CA GLY A 52 -1.03 3.67 -0.25
C GLY A 52 -1.16 5.08 -0.85
N SER A 53 -0.91 6.09 -0.01
CA SER A 53 -0.83 7.50 -0.40
C SER A 53 0.22 7.76 -1.48
N GLU A 54 1.32 7.00 -1.46
CA GLU A 54 2.37 7.05 -2.47
C GLU A 54 1.82 6.72 -3.86
N THR A 55 1.09 5.62 -4.00
CA THR A 55 0.49 5.25 -5.28
C THR A 55 -0.61 6.23 -5.70
N VAL A 56 -1.46 6.66 -4.77
CA VAL A 56 -2.59 7.55 -5.11
C VAL A 56 -2.13 8.96 -5.46
N PHE A 57 -1.27 9.57 -4.64
CA PHE A 57 -0.82 10.96 -4.83
C PHE A 57 0.53 11.05 -5.54
N GLY A 58 1.50 10.23 -5.15
CA GLY A 58 2.85 10.23 -5.69
C GLY A 58 2.90 9.78 -7.14
N ALA A 59 2.44 8.55 -7.44
CA ALA A 59 2.48 8.04 -8.81
C ALA A 59 1.63 8.90 -9.78
N SER A 60 0.47 9.40 -9.33
CA SER A 60 -0.33 10.36 -10.12
C SER A 60 0.43 11.65 -10.43
N SER A 61 1.15 12.21 -9.44
CA SER A 61 1.96 13.42 -9.61
C SER A 61 3.14 13.18 -10.57
N GLU A 62 3.83 12.06 -10.42
CA GLU A 62 4.95 11.70 -11.31
C GLU A 62 4.49 11.39 -12.73
N PHE A 63 3.32 10.76 -12.90
CA PHE A 63 2.71 10.55 -14.22
C PHE A 63 2.42 11.89 -14.91
N LEU A 64 1.92 12.90 -14.19
CA LEU A 64 1.67 14.22 -14.77
C LEU A 64 2.96 14.93 -15.20
N LYS A 65 4.08 14.70 -14.51
CA LYS A 65 5.37 15.34 -14.82
C LYS A 65 6.10 14.67 -15.98
N GLY A 66 6.13 13.34 -16.03
CA GLY A 66 6.97 12.60 -16.99
C GLY A 66 6.29 11.42 -17.69
N GLY A 67 4.99 11.25 -17.50
CA GLY A 67 4.21 10.20 -18.13
C GLY A 67 4.47 8.81 -17.56
N LEU A 68 4.12 7.80 -18.35
CA LEU A 68 4.18 6.38 -17.99
C LEU A 68 5.60 5.92 -17.66
N TYR A 69 6.61 6.52 -18.31
CA TYR A 69 8.02 6.27 -18.04
C TYR A 69 8.44 6.63 -16.61
N SER A 70 7.82 7.66 -16.01
CA SER A 70 8.18 8.12 -14.66
C SER A 70 7.57 7.29 -13.54
N VAL A 71 6.56 6.46 -13.83
CA VAL A 71 5.86 5.60 -12.85
C VAL A 71 6.28 4.14 -12.95
N ILE A 72 7.46 3.88 -13.51
CA ILE A 72 8.00 2.53 -13.65
C ILE A 72 8.35 1.92 -12.29
N GLU A 73 8.76 2.76 -11.34
CA GLU A 73 9.05 2.35 -9.96
C GLU A 73 7.77 1.83 -9.26
N ASP A 74 6.72 2.67 -9.18
CA ASP A 74 5.39 2.32 -8.65
C ASP A 74 4.32 2.61 -9.73
N PRO A 75 3.58 1.59 -10.24
CA PRO A 75 3.36 0.27 -9.64
C PRO A 75 4.16 -0.90 -10.23
N PHE A 76 4.91 -0.69 -11.32
CA PHE A 76 5.47 -1.83 -12.06
C PHE A 76 6.63 -2.51 -11.30
N GLY A 77 7.56 -1.73 -10.74
CA GLY A 77 8.63 -2.23 -9.89
C GLY A 77 8.09 -2.95 -8.64
N ALA A 78 7.12 -2.34 -7.95
CA ALA A 78 6.42 -2.97 -6.83
C ALA A 78 5.80 -4.33 -7.20
N ALA A 79 5.10 -4.42 -8.34
CA ALA A 79 4.52 -5.66 -8.83
C ALA A 79 5.58 -6.72 -9.14
N LEU A 80 6.70 -6.33 -9.76
CA LEU A 80 7.83 -7.23 -9.99
C LEU A 80 8.39 -7.77 -8.67
N CYS A 81 8.51 -6.92 -7.65
CA CYS A 81 8.98 -7.32 -6.33
C CYS A 81 8.11 -8.44 -5.74
N LEU A 82 6.79 -8.22 -5.70
CA LEU A 82 5.82 -9.18 -5.17
C LEU A 82 5.84 -10.51 -5.92
N VAL A 83 5.96 -10.46 -7.25
CA VAL A 83 6.06 -11.67 -8.09
C VAL A 83 7.35 -12.43 -7.80
N LEU A 84 8.51 -11.76 -7.79
CA LEU A 84 9.79 -12.39 -7.50
C LEU A 84 9.82 -12.97 -6.08
N PHE A 85 9.32 -12.22 -5.09
CA PHE A 85 9.23 -12.71 -3.73
C PHE A 85 8.32 -13.94 -3.60
N GLY A 86 7.14 -13.89 -4.21
CA GLY A 86 6.19 -15.01 -4.26
C GLY A 86 6.79 -16.28 -4.86
N LEU A 87 7.52 -16.14 -5.98
CA LEU A 87 8.12 -17.26 -6.71
C LEU A 87 9.31 -17.88 -5.96
N PHE A 88 10.21 -17.07 -5.42
CA PHE A 88 11.49 -17.56 -4.90
C PHE A 88 11.55 -17.72 -3.37
N PHE A 89 10.82 -16.90 -2.62
CA PHE A 89 11.01 -16.76 -1.16
C PHE A 89 9.78 -17.17 -0.35
N ALA A 90 8.57 -16.81 -0.77
CA ALA A 90 7.35 -16.96 0.03
C ALA A 90 7.15 -18.39 0.55
N ARG A 91 7.23 -19.41 -0.33
CA ARG A 91 7.06 -20.82 0.07
C ARG A 91 8.11 -21.29 1.07
N LYS A 92 9.35 -20.81 0.93
CA LYS A 92 10.47 -21.21 1.79
C LYS A 92 10.29 -20.64 3.20
N LEU A 93 9.99 -19.35 3.28
CA LEU A 93 9.76 -18.64 4.55
C LEU A 93 8.51 -19.17 5.27
N TYR A 94 7.42 -19.41 4.53
CA TYR A 94 6.19 -19.95 5.11
C TYR A 94 6.39 -21.27 5.86
N ARG A 95 7.23 -22.16 5.30
CA ARG A 95 7.58 -23.47 5.87
C ARG A 95 8.46 -23.39 7.12
N MET A 96 9.15 -22.28 7.35
CA MET A 96 10.01 -22.09 8.53
C MET A 96 9.21 -21.77 9.80
N ASN A 97 7.89 -21.60 9.69
CA ASN A 97 6.99 -21.34 10.81
C ASN A 97 7.37 -20.11 11.66
N LEU A 98 7.89 -19.08 10.99
CA LEU A 98 8.33 -17.81 11.59
C LEU A 98 7.14 -16.89 11.90
N LEU A 99 7.29 -16.01 12.90
CA LEU A 99 6.36 -14.90 13.17
C LEU A 99 6.82 -13.61 12.49
N THR A 100 8.12 -13.35 12.46
CA THR A 100 8.71 -12.13 11.88
C THR A 100 9.88 -12.45 10.94
N LEU A 101 10.28 -11.48 10.11
CA LEU A 101 11.55 -11.57 9.39
C LEU A 101 12.76 -11.57 10.34
N GLY A 102 12.65 -11.00 11.54
CA GLY A 102 13.67 -11.09 12.58
C GLY A 102 13.98 -12.53 12.96
N ASP A 103 12.94 -13.37 13.09
CA ASP A 103 13.07 -14.80 13.43
C ASP A 103 13.85 -15.56 12.35
N PHE A 104 13.73 -15.16 11.07
CA PHE A 104 14.55 -15.72 10.00
C PHE A 104 16.04 -15.48 10.27
N PHE A 105 16.40 -14.22 10.59
CA PHE A 105 17.79 -13.87 10.90
C PHE A 105 18.28 -14.57 12.17
N GLN A 106 17.42 -14.73 13.17
CA GLN A 106 17.74 -15.51 14.36
C GLN A 106 18.06 -16.97 14.02
N ALA A 107 17.17 -17.64 13.29
CA ALA A 107 17.30 -19.05 12.93
C ALA A 107 18.53 -19.31 12.06
N ARG A 108 18.91 -18.34 11.21
CA ARG A 108 20.00 -18.51 10.25
C ARG A 108 21.36 -18.02 10.73
N PHE A 109 21.40 -16.95 11.54
CA PHE A 109 22.62 -16.23 11.91
C PHE A 109 22.75 -15.96 13.42
N GLY A 110 21.71 -16.25 14.21
CA GLY A 110 21.71 -16.10 15.66
C GLY A 110 21.19 -14.75 16.15
N LYS A 111 21.06 -14.65 17.48
CA LYS A 111 20.37 -13.56 18.19
C LYS A 111 20.97 -12.16 17.99
N ARG A 112 22.28 -12.07 17.75
CA ARG A 112 22.93 -10.77 17.48
C ARG A 112 22.45 -10.19 16.15
N THR A 113 22.39 -11.02 15.11
CA THR A 113 21.93 -10.60 13.78
C THR A 113 20.44 -10.31 13.76
N GLU A 114 19.62 -11.08 14.49
CA GLU A 114 18.20 -10.78 14.72
C GLU A 114 18.00 -9.37 15.28
N LEU A 115 18.74 -9.00 16.34
CA LEU A 115 18.63 -7.68 16.95
C LEU A 115 19.03 -6.58 15.98
N VAL A 116 20.14 -6.75 15.28
CA VAL A 116 20.62 -5.80 14.27
C VAL A 116 19.58 -5.65 13.15
N ALA A 117 19.09 -6.75 12.58
CA ALA A 117 18.08 -6.73 11.53
C ALA A 117 16.80 -6.04 11.99
N SER A 118 16.32 -6.33 13.20
CA SER A 118 15.11 -5.70 13.75
C SER A 118 15.26 -4.19 13.93
N ILE A 119 16.43 -3.72 14.37
CA ILE A 119 16.75 -2.28 14.51
C ILE A 119 16.79 -1.58 13.15
N PHE A 120 17.18 -2.25 12.08
CA PHE A 120 17.20 -1.66 10.73
C PHE A 120 15.87 -1.78 9.99
N LEU A 121 15.09 -2.82 10.24
CA LEU A 121 13.80 -3.07 9.58
C LEU A 121 12.66 -2.25 10.20
N ALA A 122 12.63 -2.05 11.52
CA ALA A 122 11.49 -1.40 12.17
C ALA A 122 11.39 0.12 11.94
N PRO A 123 12.46 0.93 12.03
CA PRO A 123 12.34 2.40 11.92
C PRO A 123 11.80 2.94 10.58
N PRO A 124 12.13 2.37 9.40
CA PRO A 124 11.57 2.82 8.13
C PRO A 124 10.03 2.85 8.11
N TYR A 125 9.36 1.92 8.80
CA TYR A 125 7.89 1.91 8.91
C TYR A 125 7.32 3.15 9.57
N VAL A 126 8.06 3.81 10.45
CA VAL A 126 7.60 5.08 11.06
C VAL A 126 7.44 6.14 9.98
N GLY A 127 8.40 6.24 9.05
CA GLY A 127 8.31 7.15 7.91
C GLY A 127 7.18 6.76 6.95
N TYR A 128 7.07 5.47 6.66
CA TYR A 128 6.01 4.93 5.81
C TYR A 128 4.61 5.26 6.36
N ILE A 129 4.34 4.92 7.63
CA ILE A 129 3.06 5.19 8.30
C ILE A 129 2.82 6.70 8.42
N ALA A 130 3.84 7.50 8.72
CA ALA A 130 3.72 8.95 8.81
C ALA A 130 3.25 9.56 7.48
N ALA A 131 3.76 9.11 6.34
CA ALA A 131 3.31 9.57 5.02
C ALA A 131 1.82 9.30 4.81
N GLN A 132 1.33 8.12 5.21
CA GLN A 132 -0.09 7.76 5.13
C GLN A 132 -0.97 8.66 6.01
N LEU A 133 -0.53 8.95 7.23
CA LEU A 133 -1.26 9.82 8.15
C LEU A 133 -1.30 11.27 7.66
N VAL A 134 -0.21 11.78 7.08
CA VAL A 134 -0.19 13.11 6.45
C VAL A 134 -1.16 13.18 5.28
N ALA A 135 -1.20 12.14 4.44
CA ALA A 135 -2.16 12.07 3.35
C ALA A 135 -3.61 12.09 3.86
N MET A 136 -3.91 11.40 4.95
CA MET A 136 -5.22 11.48 5.61
C MET A 136 -5.53 12.89 6.13
N GLY A 137 -4.54 13.56 6.74
CA GLY A 137 -4.67 14.94 7.19
C GLY A 137 -4.97 15.91 6.04
N LEU A 138 -4.33 15.75 4.89
CA LEU A 138 -4.59 16.52 3.68
C LEU A 138 -6.03 16.29 3.16
N ILE A 139 -6.50 15.04 3.15
CA ILE A 139 -7.88 14.73 2.77
C ILE A 139 -8.87 15.43 3.70
N LEU A 140 -8.65 15.37 5.02
CA LEU A 140 -9.53 16.01 6.01
C LEU A 140 -9.51 17.54 5.91
N ASN A 141 -8.36 18.14 5.59
CA ASN A 141 -8.25 19.57 5.30
C ASN A 141 -9.12 19.95 4.09
N VAL A 142 -9.04 19.20 2.98
CA VAL A 142 -9.84 19.47 1.78
C VAL A 142 -11.33 19.30 2.00
N VAL A 143 -11.74 18.31 2.81
CA VAL A 143 -13.15 17.96 2.99
C VAL A 143 -13.86 18.79 4.06
N VAL A 144 -13.19 19.03 5.19
CA VAL A 144 -13.80 19.61 6.40
C VAL A 144 -13.14 20.93 6.81
N GLY A 145 -12.00 21.29 6.21
CA GLY A 145 -11.28 22.52 6.52
C GLY A 145 -10.40 22.45 7.77
N LEU A 146 -10.17 21.27 8.34
CA LEU A 146 -9.27 21.08 9.49
C LEU A 146 -7.82 21.40 9.11
N GLU A 147 -7.01 21.90 10.04
CA GLU A 147 -5.58 22.00 9.80
C GLU A 147 -4.97 20.59 9.65
N VAL A 148 -3.94 20.46 8.81
CA VAL A 148 -3.38 19.14 8.45
C VAL A 148 -2.92 18.38 9.69
N TRP A 149 -2.33 19.06 10.68
CA TRP A 149 -1.87 18.43 11.92
C TRP A 149 -3.03 17.89 12.78
N GLU A 150 -4.19 18.57 12.78
CA GLU A 150 -5.40 18.09 13.47
C GLU A 150 -5.91 16.82 12.81
N GLY A 151 -5.94 16.80 11.47
CA GLY A 151 -6.32 15.63 10.69
C GLY A 151 -5.37 14.44 10.90
N VAL A 152 -4.06 14.69 10.96
CA VAL A 152 -3.05 13.68 11.31
C VAL A 152 -3.30 13.12 12.71
N LEU A 153 -3.55 13.99 13.71
CA LEU A 153 -3.78 13.55 15.08
C LEU A 153 -5.05 12.69 15.19
N ILE A 154 -6.16 13.14 14.62
CA ILE A 154 -7.43 12.40 14.63
C ILE A 154 -7.28 11.04 13.94
N SER A 155 -6.71 11.03 12.73
CA SER A 155 -6.51 9.79 11.97
C SER A 155 -5.58 8.82 12.70
N SER A 156 -4.50 9.30 13.31
CA SER A 156 -3.57 8.46 14.07
C SER A 156 -4.25 7.75 15.25
N VAL A 157 -5.10 8.46 16.00
CA VAL A 157 -5.85 7.90 17.13
C VAL A 157 -6.83 6.83 16.63
N VAL A 158 -7.62 7.15 15.61
CA VAL A 158 -8.62 6.22 15.05
C VAL A 158 -7.95 4.97 14.51
N VAL A 159 -6.91 5.13 13.68
CA VAL A 159 -6.17 4.03 13.05
C VAL A 159 -5.49 3.14 14.09
N THR A 160 -4.81 3.74 15.07
CA THR A 160 -4.16 2.98 16.14
C THR A 160 -5.17 2.17 16.94
N PHE A 161 -6.32 2.76 17.29
CA PHE A 161 -7.30 2.10 18.14
C PHE A 161 -7.95 0.89 17.45
N TYR A 162 -8.43 1.05 16.21
CA TYR A 162 -9.08 -0.08 15.52
C TYR A 162 -8.05 -1.16 15.12
N THR A 163 -6.81 -0.78 14.81
CA THR A 163 -5.75 -1.75 14.47
C THR A 163 -5.33 -2.56 15.69
N TYR A 164 -5.17 -1.89 16.84
CA TYR A 164 -4.83 -2.53 18.11
C TYR A 164 -5.88 -3.54 18.56
N ILE A 165 -7.16 -3.24 18.37
CA ILE A 165 -8.27 -4.14 18.74
C ILE A 165 -8.49 -5.23 17.70
N GLY A 166 -8.22 -4.93 16.42
CA GLY A 166 -8.64 -5.75 15.29
C GLY A 166 -7.85 -7.04 15.10
N GLY A 167 -6.52 -6.97 15.16
CA GLY A 167 -5.63 -8.05 14.74
C GLY A 167 -5.77 -8.42 13.25
N MET A 168 -5.02 -9.42 12.81
CA MET A 168 -4.88 -9.80 11.39
C MET A 168 -6.22 -10.14 10.72
N TRP A 169 -7.15 -10.79 11.43
CA TRP A 169 -8.49 -11.10 10.90
C TRP A 169 -9.31 -9.85 10.57
N ALA A 170 -9.28 -8.83 11.45
CA ALA A 170 -9.98 -7.60 11.19
C ALA A 170 -9.38 -6.85 10.02
N ILE A 171 -8.04 -6.72 10.03
CA ILE A 171 -7.28 -6.00 9.00
C ILE A 171 -7.55 -6.61 7.63
N SER A 172 -7.36 -7.93 7.45
CA SER A 172 -7.55 -8.55 6.14
C SER A 172 -8.98 -8.45 5.61
N ILE A 173 -10.00 -8.48 6.48
CA ILE A 173 -11.40 -8.32 6.05
C ILE A 173 -11.70 -6.86 5.70
N THR A 174 -11.21 -5.90 6.49
CA THR A 174 -11.38 -4.48 6.16
C THR A 174 -10.65 -4.16 4.86
N ASP A 175 -9.42 -4.62 4.68
CA ASP A 175 -8.62 -4.40 3.47
C ASP A 175 -9.31 -4.95 2.23
N PHE A 176 -9.90 -6.15 2.31
CA PHE A 176 -10.66 -6.73 1.21
C PHE A 176 -11.80 -5.82 0.75
N ILE A 177 -12.60 -5.33 1.69
CA ILE A 177 -13.75 -4.47 1.40
C ILE A 177 -13.29 -3.10 0.91
N GLN A 178 -12.26 -2.53 1.54
CA GLN A 178 -11.69 -1.23 1.17
C GLN A 178 -11.06 -1.26 -0.22
N SER A 179 -10.36 -2.34 -0.57
CA SER A 179 -9.79 -2.54 -1.90
C SER A 179 -10.87 -2.50 -2.98
N ILE A 180 -12.01 -3.16 -2.74
CA ILE A 180 -13.16 -3.13 -3.67
C ILE A 180 -13.68 -1.70 -3.82
N ILE A 181 -13.86 -0.98 -2.70
CA ILE A 181 -14.36 0.40 -2.70
C ILE A 181 -13.40 1.33 -3.46
N ILE A 182 -12.09 1.19 -3.23
CA ILE A 182 -11.05 1.98 -3.91
C ILE A 182 -11.08 1.72 -5.41
N ILE A 183 -11.05 0.45 -5.84
CA ILE A 183 -11.07 0.08 -7.26
C ILE A 183 -12.33 0.60 -7.94
N ALA A 184 -13.50 0.38 -7.33
CA ALA A 184 -14.78 0.87 -7.87
C ALA A 184 -14.81 2.40 -7.93
N GLY A 185 -14.31 3.08 -6.89
CA GLY A 185 -14.23 4.54 -6.81
C GLY A 185 -13.33 5.14 -7.87
N LEU A 186 -12.14 4.57 -8.09
CA LEU A 186 -11.20 5.00 -9.12
C LEU A 186 -11.75 4.77 -10.53
N LEU A 187 -12.41 3.63 -10.79
CA LEU A 187 -13.07 3.36 -12.06
C LEU A 187 -14.21 4.35 -12.33
N ALA A 188 -15.06 4.60 -11.33
CA ALA A 188 -16.14 5.58 -11.46
C ALA A 188 -15.59 6.99 -11.71
N LEU A 189 -14.54 7.39 -10.98
CA LEU A 189 -13.86 8.66 -11.18
C LEU A 189 -13.31 8.78 -12.61
N ALA A 190 -12.61 7.76 -13.11
CA ALA A 190 -12.07 7.74 -14.46
C ALA A 190 -13.19 7.91 -15.51
N ILE A 191 -14.29 7.17 -15.39
CA ILE A 191 -15.43 7.26 -16.32
C ILE A 191 -16.03 8.67 -16.31
N ILE A 192 -16.24 9.25 -15.12
CA ILE A 192 -16.81 10.59 -14.98
C ILE A 192 -15.89 11.65 -15.59
N LEU A 193 -14.58 11.56 -15.35
CA LEU A 193 -13.61 12.51 -15.88
C LEU A 193 -13.50 12.41 -17.42
N VAL A 194 -13.49 11.21 -17.97
CA VAL A 194 -13.49 11.00 -19.43
C VAL A 194 -14.77 11.55 -20.06
N ALA A 195 -15.93 11.35 -19.43
CA ALA A 195 -17.19 11.91 -19.90
C ALA A 195 -17.17 13.45 -19.87
N LYS A 196 -16.65 14.05 -18.79
CA LYS A 196 -16.49 15.51 -18.66
C LYS A 196 -15.53 16.11 -19.69
N ALA A 197 -14.50 15.36 -20.09
CA ALA A 197 -13.56 15.77 -21.13
C ALA A 197 -14.12 15.65 -22.56
N GLY A 198 -15.36 15.17 -22.74
CA GLY A 198 -15.95 14.95 -24.07
C GLY A 198 -15.49 13.64 -24.73
N GLY A 199 -15.01 12.67 -23.93
CA GLY A 199 -14.49 11.39 -24.39
C GLY A 199 -12.97 11.28 -24.26
N ILE A 200 -12.42 10.15 -24.70
CA ILE A 200 -10.97 9.90 -24.59
C ILE A 200 -10.16 10.63 -25.67
N ALA A 201 -10.76 10.91 -26.83
CA ALA A 201 -10.05 11.51 -27.96
C ALA A 201 -9.51 12.93 -27.65
N PRO A 202 -10.27 13.84 -27.02
CA PRO A 202 -9.74 15.15 -26.60
C PRO A 202 -8.54 15.01 -25.64
N ILE A 203 -8.64 14.11 -24.66
CA ILE A 203 -7.55 13.85 -23.70
C ILE A 203 -6.28 13.42 -24.43
N LEU A 204 -6.40 12.45 -25.35
CA LEU A 204 -5.26 11.94 -26.11
C LEU A 204 -4.64 12.98 -27.06
N SER A 205 -5.41 14.01 -27.46
CA SER A 205 -4.90 15.09 -28.31
C SER A 205 -4.14 16.17 -27.54
N GLU A 206 -4.40 16.32 -26.24
CA GLU A 206 -3.75 17.34 -25.40
C GLU A 206 -2.48 16.83 -24.71
N VAL A 207 -2.38 15.52 -24.47
CA VAL A 207 -1.19 14.93 -23.84
C VAL A 207 0.02 14.93 -24.77
N HIS A 208 1.21 15.06 -24.18
CA HIS A 208 2.44 15.00 -24.95
C HIS A 208 2.59 13.62 -25.63
N PRO A 209 3.13 13.52 -26.86
CA PRO A 209 3.28 12.23 -27.55
C PRO A 209 4.08 11.18 -26.78
N THR A 210 4.94 11.61 -25.85
CA THR A 210 5.74 10.72 -25.00
C THR A 210 5.06 10.36 -23.68
N THR A 211 3.86 10.89 -23.37
CA THR A 211 3.16 10.63 -22.11
C THR A 211 2.92 9.14 -21.86
N PHE A 212 2.63 8.36 -22.90
CA PHE A 212 2.43 6.90 -22.76
C PHE A 212 3.66 6.08 -23.15
N ARG A 213 4.83 6.72 -23.31
CA ARG A 213 6.07 6.01 -23.62
C ARG A 213 6.48 5.19 -22.40
N PHE A 214 6.52 3.87 -22.56
CA PHE A 214 6.94 2.96 -21.48
C PHE A 214 8.45 2.78 -21.43
N LEU A 215 9.10 2.65 -22.59
CA LEU A 215 10.53 2.36 -22.69
C LEU A 215 11.38 3.65 -22.67
N PRO A 216 12.61 3.61 -22.12
CA PRO A 216 13.55 4.71 -22.23
C PRO A 216 13.91 4.98 -23.70
N SER A 217 14.37 6.20 -23.99
CA SER A 217 15.07 6.41 -25.27
C SER A 217 16.40 5.65 -25.28
N TRP A 218 16.96 5.47 -26.47
CA TRP A 218 18.28 4.83 -26.67
C TRP A 218 19.42 5.77 -26.27
N ASN A 219 19.39 6.19 -25.00
CA ASN A 219 20.38 7.01 -24.33
C ASN A 219 20.85 6.27 -23.10
N PHE A 220 22.17 6.17 -22.91
CA PHE A 220 22.76 5.44 -21.80
C PHE A 220 22.21 5.90 -20.43
N LYS A 221 22.08 7.21 -20.22
CA LYS A 221 21.57 7.77 -18.96
C LYS A 221 20.12 7.36 -18.71
N GLU A 222 19.26 7.44 -19.72
CA GLU A 222 17.85 7.04 -19.58
C GLU A 222 17.72 5.54 -19.33
N ILE A 223 18.47 4.70 -20.04
CA ILE A 223 18.48 3.26 -19.81
C ILE A 223 18.93 2.95 -18.38
N MET A 224 19.98 3.60 -17.88
CA MET A 224 20.45 3.42 -16.50
C MET A 224 19.41 3.85 -15.47
N LEU A 225 18.76 5.00 -15.66
CA LEU A 225 17.71 5.48 -14.76
C LEU A 225 16.48 4.56 -14.77
N TYR A 226 16.11 4.04 -15.93
CA TYR A 226 15.02 3.10 -16.08
C TYR A 226 15.30 1.77 -15.36
N LEU A 227 16.51 1.21 -15.54
CA LEU A 227 16.93 0.01 -14.82
C LEU A 227 17.03 0.25 -13.32
N ALA A 228 17.49 1.45 -12.92
CA ALA A 228 17.51 1.84 -11.51
C ALA A 228 16.09 1.89 -10.93
N ALA A 229 15.13 2.54 -11.59
CA ALA A 229 13.72 2.60 -11.15
C ALA A 229 13.11 1.21 -10.95
N TRP A 230 13.35 0.28 -11.89
CA TRP A 230 12.94 -1.12 -11.73
C TRP A 230 13.62 -1.81 -10.54
N SER A 231 14.88 -1.52 -10.30
CA SER A 231 15.68 -2.19 -9.27
C SER A 231 15.35 -1.66 -7.86
N VAL A 232 15.05 -0.37 -7.71
CA VAL A 232 14.79 0.28 -6.41
C VAL A 232 13.66 -0.44 -5.67
N LEU A 233 12.46 -0.49 -6.24
CA LEU A 233 11.36 -1.26 -5.62
C LEU A 233 11.38 -2.74 -6.01
N GLY A 234 11.64 -3.06 -7.29
CA GLY A 234 11.54 -4.43 -7.78
C GLY A 234 12.50 -5.42 -7.16
N LEU A 235 13.72 -4.99 -6.82
CA LEU A 235 14.72 -5.82 -6.14
C LEU A 235 14.99 -5.32 -4.72
N GLY A 236 15.01 -4.01 -4.50
CA GLY A 236 15.39 -3.41 -3.22
C GLY A 236 14.44 -3.73 -2.09
N SER A 237 13.14 -3.93 -2.36
CA SER A 237 12.16 -4.26 -1.33
C SER A 237 12.06 -5.76 -1.02
N ILE A 238 12.74 -6.66 -1.79
CA ILE A 238 12.70 -8.11 -1.55
C ILE A 238 13.17 -8.50 -0.13
N PRO A 239 14.27 -7.92 0.42
CA PRO A 239 14.76 -8.26 1.76
C PRO A 239 13.89 -7.72 2.90
N SER A 240 12.99 -6.79 2.60
CA SER A 240 12.14 -6.06 3.56
C SER A 240 10.67 -6.19 3.19
N GLN A 241 10.23 -7.37 2.74
CA GLN A 241 8.82 -7.60 2.43
C GLN A 241 7.97 -7.62 3.70
N ASP A 242 6.88 -6.86 3.63
CA ASP A 242 5.83 -6.75 4.65
C ASP A 242 4.91 -8.00 4.66
#